data_AF-A0A0U5H8I4-F1
#
_entry.id   AF-A0A0U5H8I4-F1
#
_cell.length_a   1.000
_cell.length_b   1.000
_cell.length_c   1.000
_cell.angle_alpha   90.00
_cell.angle_beta   90.00
_cell.angle_gamma   90.00
#
_symmetry.space_group_name_H-M   'P 1'
#
loop_
_entity.id
_entity.type
_entity.pdbx_description
1 polymer ?
#
loop_
_entity_poly.entity_id
_entity_poly.type
_entity_poly.pdbx_seq_one_letter_code
_entity_poly.pdbx_strand_id
1 'polypeptide(L)'
;MPDSTDEAAVDLSEDEADTDDGDTPETEPEHSEEVTGGDPAGPSEEEDVTAGPLANLSEDEKNRLMEQYIHYGEVAIETANQRVQMNRFFGLILTSILAGLFALARGNLTSTNAAIVLFASGFGSLICYFWYQSLQSYRRLNKARYAILNEIESVLPVRMYLDEWRYLKREKPDPEIVDPRPAEDADHRSHTIVEQWFVRLLAAGYISVGGYAGGFILTPQVKRFIPSLPDPSMVGFGVGGVFLLGLAILFRIQTR
;
A
#
# COMPACT_ATOMS: atom_id res chain seq x y z
N MET A 1 66.76 5.38 17.04
CA MET A 1 67.17 4.47 18.12
C MET A 1 65.91 3.98 18.78
N PRO A 2 65.48 2.79 18.37
CA PRO A 2 64.24 2.11 18.74
C PRO A 2 64.50 1.16 19.92
N ASP A 3 63.43 0.66 20.52
CA ASP A 3 63.37 -0.67 21.12
C ASP A 3 61.91 -1.10 20.93
N SER A 4 61.55 -1.99 19.98
CA SER A 4 61.99 -3.38 19.82
C SER A 4 61.68 -4.16 21.10
N THR A 5 60.91 -5.24 21.09
CA THR A 5 60.97 -6.44 20.25
C THR A 5 59.66 -7.19 20.48
N ASP A 6 58.99 -7.67 19.42
CA ASP A 6 59.02 -9.07 18.96
C ASP A 6 58.05 -9.95 19.78
N GLU A 7 57.37 -10.96 19.25
CA GLU A 7 57.88 -11.92 18.27
C GLU A 7 56.74 -12.76 17.68
N ALA A 8 56.98 -13.19 16.43
CA ALA A 8 56.59 -14.44 15.75
C ALA A 8 55.10 -14.87 15.70
N ALA A 9 54.44 -14.92 14.54
CA ALA A 9 54.70 -15.76 13.34
C ALA A 9 54.54 -17.26 13.59
N VAL A 10 53.55 -17.89 12.93
CA VAL A 10 53.67 -19.18 12.21
C VAL A 10 52.55 -19.23 11.15
N ASP A 11 52.97 -19.19 9.89
CA ASP A 11 52.30 -19.77 8.71
C ASP A 11 52.70 -21.25 8.62
N LEU A 12 51.85 -22.14 8.08
CA LEU A 12 52.19 -23.43 7.44
C LEU A 12 50.90 -24.24 7.09
N SER A 13 50.57 -24.27 5.80
CA SER A 13 50.38 -25.44 4.89
C SER A 13 49.79 -26.75 5.45
N GLU A 14 48.68 -27.28 4.90
CA GLU A 14 48.56 -28.26 3.79
C GLU A 14 48.21 -29.68 4.31
N ASP A 15 47.81 -30.56 3.37
CA ASP A 15 47.47 -31.99 3.45
C ASP A 15 46.00 -32.36 3.74
N GLU A 16 45.33 -33.27 3.01
CA GLU A 16 45.61 -34.02 1.76
C GLU A 16 44.35 -34.83 1.43
N ALA A 17 44.13 -35.10 0.12
CA ALA A 17 43.65 -36.35 -0.51
C ALA A 17 42.32 -37.03 -0.05
N ASP A 18 41.57 -37.80 -0.83
CA ASP A 18 41.39 -38.19 -2.24
C ASP A 18 40.50 -39.47 -2.15
N THR A 19 39.97 -39.94 -3.29
CA THR A 19 39.36 -41.27 -3.58
C THR A 19 37.87 -41.48 -3.29
N ASP A 20 37.09 -42.22 -4.11
CA ASP A 20 37.19 -42.69 -5.50
C ASP A 20 35.86 -43.42 -5.85
N ASP A 21 35.58 -43.43 -7.14
CA ASP A 21 34.68 -44.15 -8.06
C ASP A 21 33.60 -45.21 -7.71
N GLY A 22 32.71 -45.34 -8.72
CA GLY A 22 32.05 -46.60 -9.14
C GLY A 22 30.53 -46.50 -9.23
N ASP A 23 29.89 -46.09 -10.34
CA ASP A 23 29.71 -46.76 -11.66
C ASP A 23 29.04 -48.14 -11.51
N THR A 24 27.84 -48.44 -12.04
CA THR A 24 27.57 -48.62 -13.49
C THR A 24 26.06 -48.86 -13.78
N PRO A 25 25.63 -48.73 -15.05
CA PRO A 25 24.26 -48.94 -15.55
C PRO A 25 24.08 -50.28 -16.30
N GLU A 26 22.86 -50.83 -16.33
CA GLU A 26 22.46 -51.97 -17.18
C GLU A 26 20.94 -51.86 -17.44
N THR A 27 20.31 -52.20 -18.56
CA THR A 27 20.62 -52.57 -19.96
C THR A 27 19.23 -52.78 -20.64
N GLU A 28 19.04 -52.36 -21.89
CA GLU A 28 17.96 -52.87 -22.78
C GLU A 28 18.36 -54.25 -23.35
N PRO A 29 17.39 -55.02 -23.90
CA PRO A 29 17.51 -55.32 -25.34
C PRO A 29 16.18 -55.40 -26.14
N GLU A 30 16.26 -54.81 -27.34
CA GLU A 30 15.81 -55.20 -28.70
C GLU A 30 14.53 -56.01 -29.05
N HIS A 31 14.03 -55.64 -30.26
CA HIS A 31 13.22 -56.36 -31.28
C HIS A 31 11.70 -56.09 -31.28
N SER A 32 11.02 -55.77 -32.38
CA SER A 32 11.28 -55.91 -33.83
C SER A 32 10.34 -54.99 -34.65
N GLU A 33 10.80 -54.49 -35.80
CA GLU A 33 9.97 -53.84 -36.80
C GLU A 33 8.98 -54.83 -37.45
N GLU A 34 7.72 -54.44 -37.60
CA GLU A 34 6.82 -55.00 -38.62
C GLU A 34 6.09 -53.84 -39.32
N VAL A 35 6.49 -53.60 -40.57
CA VAL A 35 5.81 -52.73 -41.53
C VAL A 35 4.71 -53.55 -42.19
N THR A 36 3.44 -53.19 -41.96
CA THR A 36 2.35 -53.50 -42.90
C THR A 36 1.59 -52.21 -43.21
N GLY A 37 1.56 -51.87 -44.50
CA GLY A 37 0.90 -50.67 -45.00
C GLY A 37 -0.62 -50.85 -45.15
N GLY A 38 -1.34 -49.74 -45.19
CA GLY A 38 -2.75 -49.72 -45.58
C GLY A 38 -3.51 -48.42 -45.28
N ASP A 39 -3.44 -47.48 -46.24
CA ASP A 39 -4.46 -46.47 -46.63
C ASP A 39 -4.83 -45.29 -45.70
N PRO A 40 -5.37 -44.18 -46.28
CA PRO A 40 -5.01 -42.81 -45.91
C PRO A 40 -6.23 -42.07 -45.33
N ALA A 41 -6.03 -40.80 -44.99
CA ALA A 41 -7.09 -39.84 -44.68
C ALA A 41 -7.84 -40.06 -43.35
N GLY A 42 -7.21 -39.60 -42.26
CA GLY A 42 -7.92 -38.88 -41.21
C GLY A 42 -7.45 -37.43 -41.25
N PRO A 43 -8.33 -36.42 -41.13
CA PRO A 43 -7.92 -35.03 -41.23
C PRO A 43 -6.94 -34.74 -40.10
N SER A 44 -5.78 -34.17 -40.45
CA SER A 44 -4.94 -33.46 -39.50
C SER A 44 -5.83 -32.45 -38.80
N GLU A 45 -6.04 -32.64 -37.49
CA GLU A 45 -6.58 -31.62 -36.63
C GLU A 45 -5.66 -30.41 -36.78
N GLU A 46 -6.13 -29.42 -37.54
CA GLU A 46 -5.59 -28.07 -37.48
C GLU A 46 -5.79 -27.65 -36.03
N GLU A 47 -4.70 -27.64 -35.26
CA GLU A 47 -4.65 -26.97 -33.97
C GLU A 47 -4.95 -25.50 -34.26
N ASP A 48 -6.22 -25.13 -34.10
CA ASP A 48 -6.72 -23.78 -34.28
C ASP A 48 -6.06 -22.88 -33.23
N VAL A 49 -4.95 -22.25 -33.63
CA VAL A 49 -4.20 -21.29 -32.81
C VAL A 49 -5.02 -20.02 -32.50
N THR A 50 -6.30 -19.93 -32.91
CA THR A 50 -7.21 -18.84 -32.51
C THR A 50 -8.06 -19.15 -31.28
N ALA A 51 -8.00 -20.38 -30.79
CA ALA A 51 -8.71 -20.86 -29.61
C ALA A 51 -8.05 -20.34 -28.32
N GLY A 52 -8.38 -19.11 -27.90
CA GLY A 52 -8.04 -18.61 -26.57
C GLY A 52 -8.49 -19.58 -25.45
N PRO A 53 -8.04 -19.43 -24.19
CA PRO A 53 -8.25 -20.42 -23.12
C PRO A 53 -9.70 -20.87 -22.87
N LEU A 54 -10.69 -20.15 -23.40
CA LEU A 54 -12.12 -20.47 -23.34
C LEU A 54 -12.66 -21.35 -24.48
N ALA A 55 -11.89 -21.58 -25.54
CA ALA A 55 -12.37 -22.31 -26.71
C ALA A 55 -12.67 -23.80 -26.39
N ASN A 56 -12.01 -24.34 -25.38
CA ASN A 56 -12.21 -25.71 -24.90
C ASN A 56 -13.23 -25.82 -23.74
N LEU A 57 -13.87 -24.72 -23.32
CA LEU A 57 -14.89 -24.75 -22.28
C LEU A 57 -16.26 -25.10 -22.86
N SER A 58 -17.04 -25.87 -22.10
CA SER A 58 -18.47 -26.07 -22.37
C SER A 58 -19.26 -24.76 -22.22
N GLU A 59 -20.42 -24.68 -22.86
CA GLU A 59 -21.31 -23.50 -22.75
C GLU A 59 -21.72 -23.21 -21.30
N ASP A 60 -21.92 -24.25 -20.49
CA ASP A 60 -22.22 -24.10 -19.06
C ASP A 60 -21.05 -23.50 -18.28
N GLU A 61 -19.82 -23.85 -18.61
CA GLU A 61 -18.62 -23.28 -17.99
C GLU A 61 -18.41 -21.82 -18.37
N LYS A 62 -18.64 -21.46 -19.65
CA LYS A 62 -18.61 -20.06 -20.10
C LYS A 62 -19.66 -19.21 -19.38
N ASN A 63 -20.87 -19.74 -19.22
CA ASN A 63 -21.94 -19.05 -18.48
C ASN A 63 -21.57 -18.85 -17.01
N ARG A 64 -21.06 -19.88 -16.32
CA ARG A 64 -20.61 -19.76 -14.93
C ARG A 64 -19.46 -18.76 -14.76
N LEU A 65 -18.50 -18.75 -15.68
CA LEU A 65 -17.38 -17.81 -15.65
C LEU A 65 -17.88 -16.36 -15.81
N MET A 66 -18.80 -16.13 -16.76
CA MET A 66 -19.40 -14.81 -16.97
C MET A 66 -20.20 -14.37 -15.74
N GLU A 67 -21.01 -15.25 -15.14
CA GLU A 67 -21.76 -14.97 -13.91
C GLU A 67 -20.81 -14.61 -12.75
N GLN A 68 -19.72 -15.36 -12.58
CA GLN A 68 -18.71 -15.07 -11.55
C GLN A 68 -18.03 -13.72 -11.79
N TYR A 69 -17.69 -13.40 -13.04
CA TYR A 69 -17.09 -12.12 -13.44
C TYR A 69 -18.02 -10.95 -13.12
N ILE A 70 -19.29 -11.03 -13.54
CA ILE A 70 -20.30 -9.99 -13.30
C ILE A 70 -20.49 -9.80 -11.79
N HIS A 71 -20.75 -10.89 -11.06
CA HIS A 71 -20.98 -10.83 -9.63
C HIS A 71 -19.77 -10.27 -8.86
N TYR A 72 -18.56 -10.67 -9.23
CA TYR A 72 -17.35 -10.16 -8.61
C TYR A 72 -17.14 -8.66 -8.88
N GLY A 73 -17.44 -8.21 -10.10
CA GLY A 73 -17.44 -6.80 -10.48
C GLY A 73 -18.45 -5.97 -9.67
N GLU A 74 -19.67 -6.47 -9.49
CA GLU A 74 -20.70 -5.82 -8.67
C GLU A 74 -20.25 -5.65 -7.21
N VAL A 75 -19.71 -6.72 -6.61
CA VAL A 75 -19.18 -6.68 -5.23
C VAL A 75 -18.02 -5.68 -5.11
N ALA A 76 -17.18 -5.57 -6.14
CA ALA A 76 -16.08 -4.60 -6.19
C ALA A 76 -16.61 -3.16 -6.21
N ILE A 77 -17.61 -2.86 -7.05
CA ILE A 77 -18.25 -1.54 -7.13
C ILE A 77 -18.95 -1.18 -5.81
N GLU A 78 -19.71 -2.10 -5.23
CA GLU A 78 -20.42 -1.87 -3.98
C GLU A 78 -19.44 -1.53 -2.84
N THR A 79 -18.35 -2.28 -2.72
CA THR A 79 -17.33 -1.98 -1.70
C THR A 79 -16.64 -0.64 -1.97
N ALA A 80 -16.43 -0.26 -3.24
CA ALA A 80 -15.88 1.04 -3.59
C ALA A 80 -16.84 2.18 -3.16
N ASN A 81 -18.14 2.02 -3.37
CA ASN A 81 -19.17 2.95 -2.90
C ASN A 81 -19.19 3.05 -1.36
N GLN A 82 -19.09 1.91 -0.67
CA GLN A 82 -19.01 1.86 0.79
C GLN A 82 -17.79 2.64 1.32
N ARG A 83 -16.62 2.51 0.66
CA ARG A 83 -15.41 3.31 1.00
C ARG A 83 -15.67 4.81 0.84
N VAL A 84 -16.29 5.25 -0.25
CA VAL A 84 -16.59 6.66 -0.49
C VAL A 84 -17.54 7.20 0.60
N GLN A 85 -18.57 6.43 0.96
CA GLN A 85 -19.51 6.80 2.01
C GLN A 85 -18.80 6.93 3.37
N MET A 86 -17.98 5.95 3.74
CA MET A 86 -17.21 5.96 4.98
C MET A 86 -16.20 7.12 5.04
N ASN A 87 -15.52 7.41 3.93
CA ASN A 87 -14.60 8.55 3.83
C ASN A 87 -15.32 9.88 4.04
N ARG A 88 -16.51 10.06 3.45
CA ARG A 88 -17.34 11.26 3.66
C ARG A 88 -17.76 11.39 5.12
N PHE A 89 -18.20 10.30 5.74
CA PHE A 89 -18.62 10.27 7.13
C PHE A 89 -17.50 10.68 8.10
N PHE A 90 -16.32 10.07 7.97
CA PHE A 90 -15.16 10.43 8.79
C PHE A 90 -14.74 11.88 8.56
N GLY A 91 -14.65 12.30 7.29
CA GLY A 91 -14.30 13.68 6.95
C GLY A 91 -15.23 14.69 7.62
N LEU A 92 -16.55 14.49 7.52
CA LEU A 92 -17.53 15.39 8.12
C LEU A 92 -17.44 15.47 9.65
N ILE A 93 -17.40 14.32 10.33
CA ILE A 93 -17.35 14.30 11.80
C ILE A 93 -16.06 14.92 12.32
N LEU A 94 -14.92 14.53 11.75
CA LEU A 94 -13.62 14.99 12.24
C LEU A 94 -13.40 16.47 11.93
N THR A 95 -13.77 16.95 10.74
CA THR A 95 -13.70 18.40 10.44
C THR A 95 -14.64 19.22 11.33
N SER A 96 -15.85 18.73 11.62
CA SER A 96 -16.81 19.40 12.50
C SER A 96 -16.31 19.47 13.95
N ILE A 97 -15.77 18.37 14.48
CA ILE A 97 -15.18 18.35 15.81
C ILE A 97 -13.97 19.30 15.87
N LEU A 98 -13.08 19.25 14.87
CA LEU A 98 -11.91 20.11 14.83
C LEU A 98 -12.30 21.61 14.79
N ALA A 99 -13.34 21.96 14.02
CA ALA A 99 -13.88 23.33 14.01
C ALA A 99 -14.43 23.75 15.38
N GLY A 100 -15.16 22.87 16.07
CA GLY A 100 -15.64 23.10 17.43
C GLY A 100 -14.51 23.29 18.44
N LEU A 101 -13.44 22.50 18.35
CA LEU A 101 -12.25 22.65 19.18
C LEU A 101 -11.53 23.97 18.90
N PHE A 102 -11.45 24.39 17.64
CA PHE A 102 -10.85 25.68 17.29
C PHE A 102 -11.66 26.86 17.84
N ALA A 103 -13.00 26.78 17.78
CA ALA A 103 -13.87 27.79 18.37
C ALA A 103 -13.70 27.88 19.90
N LEU A 104 -13.62 26.73 20.59
CA LEU A 104 -13.35 26.67 22.02
C LEU A 104 -11.95 27.21 22.38
N ALA A 105 -10.94 26.85 21.59
CA ALA A 105 -9.56 27.29 21.79
C ALA A 105 -9.36 28.80 21.53
N ARG A 106 -10.19 29.41 20.68
CA ARG A 106 -10.17 30.87 20.46
C ARG A 106 -10.87 31.66 21.58
N GLY A 107 -11.79 31.02 22.30
CA GLY A 107 -12.49 31.62 23.43
C GLY A 107 -11.57 31.79 24.66
N ASN A 108 -12.16 32.19 25.78
CA ASN A 108 -11.40 32.32 27.02
C ASN A 108 -11.12 30.93 27.61
N LEU A 109 -9.89 30.44 27.43
CA LEU A 109 -9.48 29.12 27.92
C LEU A 109 -9.38 29.13 29.44
N THR A 110 -10.31 28.44 30.07
CA THR A 110 -10.20 28.02 31.47
C THR A 110 -9.44 26.69 31.54
N SER A 111 -8.92 26.34 32.71
CA SER A 111 -8.23 25.05 32.91
C SER A 111 -9.13 23.85 32.55
N THR A 112 -10.44 23.94 32.83
CA THR A 112 -11.42 22.89 32.49
C THR A 112 -11.61 22.77 30.99
N ASN A 113 -11.81 23.89 30.29
CA ASN A 113 -12.01 23.89 28.84
C ASN A 113 -10.74 23.43 28.10
N ALA A 114 -9.56 23.81 28.58
CA ALA A 114 -8.30 23.34 28.04
C ALA A 114 -8.15 21.82 28.18
N ALA A 115 -8.57 21.23 29.32
CA ALA A 115 -8.51 19.78 29.52
C ALA A 115 -9.44 19.04 28.54
N ILE A 116 -10.65 19.56 28.32
CA ILE A 116 -11.59 19.02 27.32
C ILE A 116 -10.98 19.10 25.92
N VAL A 117 -10.39 20.24 25.54
CA VAL A 117 -9.76 20.42 24.22
C VAL A 117 -8.58 19.46 24.04
N LEU A 118 -7.74 19.28 25.06
CA LEU A 118 -6.61 18.35 25.02
C LEU A 118 -7.09 16.90 24.82
N PHE A 119 -8.08 16.46 25.61
CA PHE A 119 -8.61 15.10 25.52
C PHE A 119 -9.29 14.84 24.17
N ALA A 120 -10.16 15.75 23.74
CA ALA A 120 -10.86 15.63 22.46
C ALA A 120 -9.91 15.70 21.27
N SER A 121 -8.84 16.49 21.36
CA SER A 121 -7.78 16.51 20.34
C SER A 121 -7.01 15.19 20.26
N GLY A 122 -6.65 14.62 21.41
CA GLY A 122 -6.00 13.30 21.45
C GLY A 122 -6.88 12.22 20.85
N PHE A 123 -8.17 12.21 21.20
CA PHE A 123 -9.14 11.25 20.67
C PHE A 123 -9.37 11.45 19.16
N GLY A 124 -9.49 12.70 18.69
CA GLY A 124 -9.60 13.02 17.27
C GLY A 124 -8.37 12.56 16.47
N SER A 125 -7.17 12.73 17.02
CA SER A 125 -5.92 12.24 16.41
C SER A 125 -5.90 10.71 16.30
N LEU A 126 -6.39 10.01 17.33
CA LEU A 126 -6.50 8.54 17.33
C LEU A 126 -7.49 8.05 16.27
N ILE A 127 -8.64 8.70 16.12
CA ILE A 127 -9.61 8.35 15.06
C ILE A 127 -8.99 8.60 13.67
N CYS A 128 -8.24 9.69 13.49
CA CYS A 128 -7.51 9.93 12.23
C CYS A 128 -6.53 8.78 11.91
N TYR A 129 -5.84 8.25 12.91
CA TYR A 129 -4.97 7.08 12.74
C TYR A 129 -5.75 5.84 12.29
N PHE A 130 -6.90 5.54 12.91
CA PHE A 130 -7.73 4.42 12.50
C PHE A 130 -8.31 4.60 11.09
N TRP A 131 -8.72 5.82 10.74
CA TRP A 131 -9.17 6.12 9.38
C TRP A 131 -8.05 5.92 8.36
N TYR A 132 -6.83 6.35 8.67
CA TYR A 132 -5.66 6.11 7.82
C TYR A 132 -5.40 4.61 7.61
N GLN A 133 -5.44 3.80 8.67
CA GLN A 133 -5.29 2.35 8.59
C GLN A 133 -6.39 1.69 7.75
N SER A 134 -7.64 2.13 7.94
CA SER A 134 -8.78 1.68 7.14
C SER A 134 -8.54 1.96 5.65
N LEU A 135 -8.08 3.17 5.31
CA LEU A 135 -7.80 3.55 3.94
C LEU A 135 -6.68 2.71 3.30
N GLN A 136 -5.64 2.35 4.07
CA GLN A 136 -4.61 1.42 3.61
C GLN A 136 -5.17 0.02 3.33
N SER A 137 -6.04 -0.48 4.22
CA SER A 137 -6.68 -1.79 4.07
C SER A 137 -7.49 -1.87 2.77
N TYR A 138 -8.35 -0.87 2.51
CA TYR A 138 -9.11 -0.80 1.25
C TYR A 138 -8.21 -0.73 0.02
N ARG A 139 -7.08 -0.04 0.11
CA ARG A 139 -6.13 0.06 -1.00
C ARG A 139 -5.50 -1.30 -1.34
N ARG A 140 -5.13 -2.08 -0.32
CA ARG A 140 -4.59 -3.44 -0.49
C ARG A 140 -5.65 -4.39 -1.06
N LEU A 141 -6.87 -4.32 -0.53
CA LEU A 141 -7.99 -5.13 -1.02
C LEU A 141 -8.33 -4.81 -2.47
N ASN A 142 -8.44 -3.54 -2.82
CA ASN A 142 -8.74 -3.13 -4.19
C ASN A 142 -7.63 -3.58 -5.16
N LYS A 143 -6.35 -3.48 -4.76
CA LYS A 143 -5.25 -4.01 -5.57
C LYS A 143 -5.40 -5.50 -5.86
N ALA A 144 -5.75 -6.30 -4.84
CA ALA A 144 -5.98 -7.74 -5.01
C ALA A 144 -7.19 -8.02 -5.90
N ARG A 145 -8.30 -7.29 -5.72
CA ARG A 145 -9.51 -7.45 -6.54
C ARG A 145 -9.28 -7.14 -8.01
N TYR A 146 -8.58 -6.05 -8.32
CA TYR A 146 -8.24 -5.75 -9.71
C TYR A 146 -7.31 -6.80 -10.32
N ALA A 147 -6.39 -7.39 -9.53
CA ALA A 147 -5.54 -8.47 -10.02
C ALA A 147 -6.38 -9.71 -10.42
N ILE A 148 -7.32 -10.11 -9.56
CA ILE A 148 -8.22 -11.25 -9.83
C ILE A 148 -9.15 -10.94 -11.01
N LEU A 149 -9.71 -9.72 -11.08
CA LEU A 149 -10.58 -9.32 -12.18
C LEU A 149 -9.85 -9.35 -13.53
N ASN A 150 -8.61 -8.87 -13.57
CA ASN A 150 -7.77 -8.90 -14.77
C ASN A 150 -7.40 -10.34 -15.19
N GLU A 151 -7.24 -11.25 -14.23
CA GLU A 151 -6.97 -12.66 -14.49
C GLU A 151 -8.20 -13.35 -15.10
N ILE A 152 -9.39 -13.13 -14.54
CA ILE A 152 -10.66 -13.60 -15.12
C ILE A 152 -10.90 -12.96 -16.50
N GLU A 153 -10.56 -11.69 -16.66
CA GLU A 153 -10.72 -10.99 -17.92
C GLU A 153 -9.74 -11.47 -19.00
N SER A 154 -8.56 -11.98 -18.63
CA SER A 154 -7.57 -12.49 -19.58
C SER A 154 -8.05 -13.68 -20.41
N VAL A 155 -9.02 -14.43 -19.89
CA VAL A 155 -9.62 -15.54 -20.61
C VAL A 155 -10.85 -15.08 -21.41
N LEU A 156 -11.57 -14.03 -21.00
CA LEU A 156 -12.77 -13.54 -21.68
C LEU A 156 -12.51 -13.05 -23.12
N PRO A 157 -13.48 -13.19 -24.05
CA PRO A 157 -13.32 -12.77 -25.45
C PRO A 157 -13.07 -11.26 -25.60
N VAL A 158 -13.60 -10.47 -24.66
CA VAL A 158 -13.47 -9.01 -24.62
C VAL A 158 -12.98 -8.61 -23.24
N ARG A 159 -12.00 -7.71 -23.21
CA ARG A 159 -11.33 -7.25 -21.99
C ARG A 159 -11.66 -5.78 -21.70
N MET A 160 -12.89 -5.52 -21.31
CA MET A 160 -13.43 -4.17 -21.09
C MET A 160 -12.58 -3.31 -20.14
N TYR A 161 -12.22 -3.81 -18.95
CA TYR A 161 -11.49 -3.02 -17.95
C TYR A 161 -10.03 -2.84 -18.34
N LEU A 162 -9.34 -3.89 -18.78
CA LEU A 162 -7.97 -3.77 -19.30
C LEU A 162 -7.89 -2.79 -20.48
N ASP A 163 -8.90 -2.78 -21.35
CA ASP A 163 -8.97 -1.86 -22.48
C ASP A 163 -9.20 -0.41 -22.03
N GLU A 164 -10.12 -0.18 -21.09
CA GLU A 164 -10.34 1.13 -20.45
C GLU A 164 -9.03 1.69 -19.85
N TRP A 165 -8.31 0.87 -19.08
CA TRP A 165 -7.02 1.25 -18.50
C TRP A 165 -5.97 1.58 -19.55
N ARG A 166 -5.95 0.85 -20.66
CA ARG A 166 -5.03 1.08 -21.78
C ARG A 166 -5.31 2.42 -22.48
N TYR A 167 -6.58 2.80 -22.63
CA TYR A 167 -6.94 4.11 -23.17
C TYR A 167 -6.59 5.26 -22.21
N LEU A 168 -6.84 5.10 -20.90
CA LEU A 168 -6.49 6.09 -19.88
C LEU A 168 -4.98 6.37 -19.80
N LYS A 169 -4.13 5.36 -20.04
CA LYS A 169 -2.66 5.55 -20.07
C LYS A 169 -2.17 6.30 -21.32
N ARG A 170 -2.80 6.07 -22.49
CA ARG A 170 -2.41 6.72 -23.76
C ARG A 170 -2.64 8.23 -23.78
N GLU A 171 -3.49 8.76 -22.91
CA GLU A 171 -3.70 10.21 -22.77
C GLU A 171 -2.54 10.92 -22.03
N LYS A 172 -1.62 10.17 -21.39
CA LYS A 172 -0.36 10.71 -20.87
C LYS A 172 0.74 10.61 -21.93
N PRO A 173 1.57 11.66 -22.12
CA PRO A 173 2.71 11.56 -23.04
C PRO A 173 3.72 10.55 -22.50
N ASP A 174 3.80 9.38 -23.15
CA ASP A 174 4.66 8.25 -22.77
C ASP A 174 6.15 8.55 -23.01
N PRO A 175 7.04 8.33 -22.03
CA PRO A 175 8.39 7.85 -22.30
C PRO A 175 8.36 6.31 -22.21
N GLU A 176 8.40 5.67 -23.38
CA GLU A 176 8.90 4.31 -23.60
C GLU A 176 8.24 3.18 -22.79
N ILE A 177 7.30 2.48 -23.43
CA ILE A 177 6.70 1.23 -22.93
C ILE A 177 7.77 0.12 -22.94
N VAL A 178 8.42 -0.10 -21.80
CA VAL A 178 9.24 -1.29 -21.53
C VAL A 178 8.43 -2.24 -20.64
N ASP A 179 8.15 -3.44 -21.14
CA ASP A 179 7.73 -4.62 -20.36
C ASP A 179 9.01 -5.36 -19.93
N PRO A 180 9.18 -5.86 -18.68
CA PRO A 180 8.17 -6.32 -17.74
C PRO A 180 7.66 -5.24 -16.77
N ARG A 181 6.36 -5.30 -16.47
CA ARG A 181 5.68 -4.55 -15.38
C ARG A 181 6.59 -4.18 -14.20
N PRO A 182 6.85 -2.89 -13.93
CA PRO A 182 7.08 -2.43 -12.57
C PRO A 182 5.77 -2.58 -11.79
N ALA A 183 5.81 -3.13 -10.57
CA ALA A 183 4.63 -3.34 -9.71
C ALA A 183 3.91 -2.06 -9.25
N GLU A 184 4.23 -0.92 -9.87
CA GLU A 184 3.92 0.43 -9.43
C GLU A 184 3.21 1.22 -10.52
N ASP A 185 2.00 0.77 -10.84
CA ASP A 185 1.23 1.31 -11.96
C ASP A 185 0.65 2.71 -11.68
N ALA A 186 0.58 3.52 -12.72
CA ALA A 186 0.13 4.91 -12.69
C ALA A 186 -1.39 5.05 -12.88
N ASP A 187 -1.96 5.98 -12.12
CA ASP A 187 -3.25 6.67 -12.33
C ASP A 187 -4.59 6.20 -11.71
N HIS A 188 -4.56 5.35 -10.68
CA HIS A 188 -5.49 5.48 -9.54
C HIS A 188 -4.82 6.09 -8.30
N ARG A 189 -3.56 6.51 -8.43
CA ARG A 189 -2.75 7.07 -7.34
C ARG A 189 -3.31 8.41 -6.83
N SER A 190 -3.90 9.25 -7.69
CA SER A 190 -4.31 10.61 -7.33
C SER A 190 -5.32 10.64 -6.19
N HIS A 191 -6.43 9.91 -6.30
CA HIS A 191 -7.51 9.98 -5.32
C HIS A 191 -7.12 9.42 -3.95
N THR A 192 -6.40 8.29 -3.89
CA THR A 192 -6.00 7.73 -2.59
C THR A 192 -4.86 8.52 -1.94
N ILE A 193 -3.97 9.13 -2.74
CA ILE A 193 -2.94 10.02 -2.22
C ILE A 193 -3.60 11.26 -1.60
N VAL A 194 -4.54 11.88 -2.29
CA VAL A 194 -5.28 13.06 -1.78
C VAL A 194 -6.03 12.71 -0.49
N GLU A 195 -6.71 11.57 -0.44
CA GLU A 195 -7.40 11.14 0.78
C GLU A 195 -6.43 10.90 1.95
N GLN A 196 -5.30 10.23 1.72
CA GLN A 196 -4.30 10.04 2.76
C GLN A 196 -3.71 11.37 3.25
N TRP A 197 -3.48 12.32 2.34
CA TRP A 197 -3.05 13.67 2.70
C TRP A 197 -4.07 14.39 3.54
N PHE A 198 -5.34 14.30 3.17
CA PHE A 198 -6.42 14.91 3.91
C PHE A 198 -6.47 14.42 5.36
N VAL A 199 -6.37 13.10 5.60
CA VAL A 199 -6.34 12.53 6.95
C VAL A 199 -5.12 13.01 7.75
N ARG A 200 -3.94 13.08 7.12
CA ARG A 200 -2.71 13.55 7.75
C ARG A 200 -2.78 15.03 8.14
N LEU A 201 -3.32 15.88 7.27
CA LEU A 201 -3.54 17.29 7.55
C LEU A 201 -4.53 17.48 8.71
N LEU A 202 -5.58 16.67 8.73
CA LEU A 202 -6.57 16.70 9.80
C LEU A 202 -5.97 16.27 11.14
N ALA A 203 -5.18 15.18 11.15
CA ALA A 203 -4.43 14.75 12.33
C ALA A 203 -3.45 15.83 12.81
N ALA A 204 -2.76 16.52 11.91
CA ALA A 204 -1.88 17.64 12.25
C ALA A 204 -2.64 18.80 12.91
N GLY A 205 -3.83 19.11 12.39
CA GLY A 205 -4.74 20.10 13.00
C GLY A 205 -5.10 19.72 14.44
N TYR A 206 -5.49 18.46 14.68
CA TYR A 206 -5.77 17.98 16.02
C TYR A 206 -4.55 18.08 16.94
N ILE A 207 -3.40 17.54 16.52
CA ILE A 207 -2.16 17.57 17.33
C ILE A 207 -1.76 19.00 17.66
N SER A 208 -1.89 19.94 16.73
CA SER A 208 -1.62 21.36 16.97
C SER A 208 -2.54 21.95 18.05
N VAL A 209 -3.84 21.71 17.96
CA VAL A 209 -4.83 22.20 18.94
C VAL A 209 -4.60 21.56 20.31
N GLY A 210 -4.27 20.28 20.34
CA GLY A 210 -3.91 19.57 21.56
C GLY A 210 -2.63 20.10 22.19
N GLY A 211 -1.59 20.35 21.38
CA GLY A 211 -0.33 20.95 21.83
C GLY A 211 -0.54 22.34 22.43
N TYR A 212 -1.42 23.15 21.83
CA TYR A 212 -1.82 24.45 22.38
C TYR A 212 -2.49 24.33 23.75
N ALA A 213 -3.49 23.46 23.88
CA ALA A 213 -4.19 23.23 25.15
C ALA A 213 -3.28 22.61 26.23
N GLY A 214 -2.42 21.67 25.85
CA GLY A 214 -1.45 21.03 26.73
C GLY A 214 -0.40 22.02 27.25
N GLY A 215 0.15 22.85 26.37
CA GLY A 215 1.06 23.94 26.75
C GLY A 215 0.41 24.92 27.72
N PHE A 216 -0.86 25.29 27.48
CA PHE A 216 -1.61 26.17 28.37
C PHE A 216 -1.77 25.58 29.79
N ILE A 217 -2.10 24.29 29.92
CA ILE A 217 -2.26 23.61 31.22
C ILE A 217 -0.92 23.42 31.93
N LEU A 218 0.13 23.08 31.18
CA LEU A 218 1.43 22.73 31.74
C LEU A 218 2.22 23.96 32.20
N THR A 219 2.10 25.09 31.49
CA THR A 219 2.86 26.32 31.78
C THR A 219 2.78 26.78 33.24
N PRO A 220 1.61 26.92 33.90
CA PRO A 220 1.55 27.34 35.30
C PRO A 220 2.22 26.35 36.27
N GLN A 221 2.27 25.06 35.93
CA GLN A 221 2.97 24.05 36.75
C GLN A 221 4.49 24.20 36.61
N VAL A 222 4.98 24.46 35.39
CA VAL A 222 6.42 24.62 35.12
C VAL A 222 6.93 25.98 35.59
N LYS A 223 6.09 27.05 35.55
CA LYS A 223 6.43 28.37 36.10
C LYS A 223 6.84 28.34 37.58
N ARG A 224 6.39 27.32 38.35
CA ARG A 224 6.83 27.10 39.73
C ARG A 224 8.33 26.81 39.84
N PHE A 225 8.93 26.24 38.79
CA PHE A 225 10.34 25.89 38.71
C PHE A 225 11.15 26.87 37.85
N ILE A 226 10.54 27.43 36.80
CA ILE A 226 11.17 28.36 35.87
C ILE A 226 10.31 29.63 35.76
N PRO A 227 10.55 30.65 36.60
CA PRO A 227 9.72 31.85 36.68
C PRO A 227 9.77 32.74 35.42
N SER A 228 10.82 32.61 34.60
CA SER A 228 11.03 33.41 33.38
C SER A 228 10.17 32.99 32.19
N LEU A 229 9.32 31.96 32.34
CA LEU A 229 8.49 31.48 31.24
C LEU A 229 7.47 32.54 30.80
N PRO A 230 7.23 32.69 29.48
CA PRO A 230 6.17 33.54 28.94
C PRO A 230 4.77 33.11 29.42
N ASP A 231 3.76 33.90 29.08
CA ASP A 231 2.38 33.57 29.43
C ASP A 231 1.91 32.23 28.84
N PRO A 232 1.01 31.49 29.53
CA PRO A 232 0.54 30.17 29.11
C PRO A 232 0.06 30.11 27.66
N SER A 233 -0.60 31.17 27.18
CA SER A 233 -1.07 31.27 25.80
C SER A 233 0.09 31.30 24.80
N MET A 234 1.16 32.04 25.10
CA MET A 234 2.34 32.15 24.23
C MET A 234 3.10 30.82 24.14
N VAL A 235 3.25 30.14 25.28
CA VAL A 235 3.87 28.80 25.31
C VAL A 235 3.00 27.80 24.54
N GLY A 236 1.68 27.82 24.73
CA GLY A 236 0.76 27.00 23.97
C GLY A 236 0.90 27.19 22.46
N PHE A 237 0.93 28.43 21.97
CA PHE A 237 1.12 28.72 20.54
C PHE A 237 2.45 28.17 20.02
N GLY A 238 3.53 28.34 20.80
CA GLY A 238 4.84 27.78 20.47
C GLY A 238 4.81 26.27 20.35
N VAL A 239 4.22 25.58 21.33
CA VAL A 239 4.12 24.11 21.34
C VAL A 239 3.31 23.61 20.14
N GLY A 240 2.11 24.16 19.90
CA GLY A 240 1.29 23.80 18.75
C GLY A 240 2.00 24.03 17.41
N GLY A 241 2.70 25.16 17.28
CA GLY A 241 3.48 25.50 16.08
C GLY A 241 4.66 24.56 15.83
N VAL A 242 5.38 24.15 16.86
CA VAL A 242 6.49 23.16 16.75
C VAL A 242 5.95 21.81 16.26
N PHE A 243 4.79 21.36 16.76
CA PHE A 243 4.17 20.12 16.28
C PHE A 243 3.76 20.21 14.80
N LEU A 244 3.19 21.34 14.36
CA LEU A 244 2.88 21.56 12.94
C LEU A 244 4.14 21.54 12.07
N LEU A 245 5.21 22.18 12.53
CA LEU A 245 6.47 22.28 11.78
C LEU A 245 7.20 20.93 11.73
N GLY A 246 7.21 20.18 12.84
CA GLY A 246 7.73 18.81 12.89
C GLY A 246 6.96 17.87 11.97
N LEU A 247 5.63 17.97 11.95
CA LEU A 247 4.79 17.23 11.01
C LEU A 247 5.03 17.64 9.55
N ALA A 248 5.26 18.94 9.27
CA ALA A 248 5.62 19.43 7.95
C ALA A 248 6.99 18.94 7.47
N ILE A 249 7.94 18.73 8.39
CA ILE A 249 9.26 18.15 8.08
C ILE A 249 9.12 16.65 7.79
N LEU A 250 8.40 15.91 8.64
CA LEU A 250 8.09 14.49 8.39
C LEU A 250 7.34 14.32 7.06
N PHE A 251 6.42 15.23 6.76
CA PHE A 251 5.71 15.34 5.48
C PHE A 251 6.66 15.49 4.29
N ARG A 252 7.69 16.35 4.40
CA ARG A 252 8.68 16.56 3.34
C ARG A 252 9.59 15.34 3.12
N ILE A 253 9.83 14.57 4.18
CA ILE A 253 10.65 13.36 4.12
C ILE A 253 9.88 12.21 3.47
N GLN A 254 8.59 12.05 3.77
CA GLN A 254 7.75 10.99 3.19
C GLN A 254 7.32 11.23 1.74
N THR A 255 7.54 12.44 1.20
CA THR A 255 7.19 12.82 -0.19
C THR A 255 8.37 12.78 -1.15
N ARG A 256 9.59 12.64 -0.63
CA ARG A 256 10.80 12.41 -1.41
C ARG A 256 11.06 10.92 -1.54
#